data_AF-A0A382R5A6-F1
#
_entry.id   AF-A0A382R5A6-F1
#
_cell.length_a   1.000
_cell.length_b   1.000
_cell.length_c   1.000
_cell.angle_alpha   90.00
_cell.angle_beta   90.00
_cell.angle_gamma   90.00
#
_symmetry.space_group_name_H-M   'P 1'
#
loop_
_entity.id
_entity.type
_entity.pdbx_description
1 polymer ?
#
loop_
_entity_poly.entity_id
_entity_poly.type
_entity_poly.pdbx_seq_one_letter_code
_entity_poly.pdbx_strand_id
1 'polypeptide(L)'
;MSDPAQALRDFQPTKEFFIGIDSDGCVFDSMEIKHQECFAPMFIKHFELQAVSKYAREVWTFVNLHSKTRGCNRFHAVLRSLDLLRNRKEVQARGANVPSFPFLEKWVKRETKLGNATLDAEVAGGNEGLVPIKAWSDAVNDTVKDIVHGVPPFPLAPETLAKCQTQANCIVISQTPVEALEREWAENDIQSFVEIIAGQEMGTKSKHLEFAAKG
;
A
#
# COMPACT_ATOMS: atom_id res chain seq x y z
N MET A 1 -0.11 -21.53 11.97
CA MET A 1 -0.95 -20.39 11.54
C MET A 1 -1.76 -20.85 10.35
N SER A 2 -3.06 -20.57 10.33
CA SER A 2 -3.92 -20.80 9.15
C SER A 2 -3.42 -19.95 7.98
N ASP A 3 -3.51 -20.48 6.76
CA ASP A 3 -3.19 -19.72 5.55
C ASP A 3 -4.17 -18.53 5.45
N PRO A 4 -3.69 -17.26 5.47
CA PRO A 4 -4.57 -16.11 5.39
C PRO A 4 -5.42 -16.09 4.11
N ALA A 5 -4.93 -16.69 3.03
CA ALA A 5 -5.61 -16.74 1.74
C ALA A 5 -6.54 -17.96 1.58
N GLN A 6 -6.83 -18.71 2.64
CA GLN A 6 -7.69 -19.89 2.57
C GLN A 6 -9.10 -19.56 2.07
N ALA A 7 -9.70 -18.47 2.56
CA ALA A 7 -11.03 -18.02 2.12
C ALA A 7 -11.12 -17.78 0.60
N LEU A 8 -10.04 -17.29 -0.02
CA LEU A 8 -10.00 -17.08 -1.47
C LEU A 8 -9.92 -18.40 -2.25
N ARG A 9 -9.23 -19.41 -1.72
CA ARG A 9 -9.07 -20.71 -2.37
C ARG A 9 -10.31 -21.58 -2.26
N ASP A 10 -11.04 -21.42 -1.16
CA ASP A 10 -12.28 -22.15 -0.90
C ASP A 10 -13.49 -21.46 -1.55
N PHE A 11 -13.30 -20.25 -2.08
CA PHE A 11 -14.37 -19.48 -2.73
C PHE A 11 -15.01 -20.30 -3.87
N GLN A 12 -16.34 -20.44 -3.81
CA GLN A 12 -17.12 -21.12 -4.83
C GLN A 12 -17.94 -20.08 -5.60
N PRO A 13 -17.69 -19.87 -6.90
CA PRO A 13 -18.47 -18.94 -7.71
C PRO A 13 -19.96 -19.29 -7.71
N THR A 14 -20.80 -18.28 -7.53
CA THR A 14 -22.27 -18.41 -7.55
C THR A 14 -22.90 -17.62 -8.71
N LYS A 15 -22.08 -16.91 -9.48
CA LYS A 15 -22.48 -16.04 -10.59
C LYS A 15 -21.62 -16.37 -11.82
N GLU A 16 -22.11 -15.99 -12.99
CA GLU A 16 -21.39 -16.17 -14.27
C GLU A 16 -20.15 -15.28 -14.36
N PHE A 17 -20.21 -14.08 -13.76
CA PHE A 17 -19.14 -13.10 -13.79
C PHE A 17 -18.45 -12.95 -12.43
N PHE A 18 -17.20 -12.52 -12.47
CA PHE A 18 -16.37 -12.25 -11.29
C PHE A 18 -15.69 -10.88 -11.43
N ILE A 19 -15.70 -10.09 -10.37
CA ILE A 19 -15.09 -8.75 -10.32
C ILE A 19 -14.17 -8.66 -9.10
N GLY A 20 -12.88 -8.43 -9.37
CA GLY A 20 -11.93 -7.99 -8.36
C GLY A 20 -11.92 -6.47 -8.26
N ILE A 21 -12.28 -5.93 -7.09
CA ILE A 21 -12.40 -4.51 -6.81
C ILE A 21 -11.14 -4.04 -6.08
N ASP A 22 -10.40 -3.12 -6.69
CA ASP A 22 -9.38 -2.39 -5.95
C ASP A 22 -10.03 -1.38 -5.00
N SER A 23 -9.52 -1.24 -3.77
CA SER A 23 -10.13 -0.36 -2.76
C SER A 23 -9.60 1.07 -2.88
N ASP A 24 -8.31 1.24 -2.62
CA ASP A 24 -7.68 2.55 -2.56
C ASP A 24 -7.51 3.16 -3.95
N GLY A 25 -8.05 4.37 -4.15
CA GLY A 25 -8.00 5.07 -5.44
C GLY A 25 -8.99 4.53 -6.49
N CYS A 26 -9.89 3.62 -6.11
CA CYS A 26 -10.96 3.10 -6.98
C CYS A 26 -12.34 3.13 -6.29
N VAL A 27 -12.41 2.72 -5.02
CA VAL A 27 -13.60 2.89 -4.17
C VAL A 27 -13.46 4.12 -3.30
N PHE A 28 -12.29 4.36 -2.71
CA PHE A 28 -12.04 5.48 -1.81
C PHE A 28 -11.03 6.48 -2.37
N ASP A 29 -11.26 7.77 -2.11
CA ASP A 29 -10.28 8.84 -2.36
C ASP A 29 -9.25 8.96 -1.23
N SER A 30 -8.70 7.80 -0.83
CA SER A 30 -7.82 7.65 0.34
C SER A 30 -6.35 7.87 -0.01
N MET A 31 -5.98 7.80 -1.30
CA MET A 31 -4.58 7.80 -1.72
C MET A 31 -3.89 9.14 -1.47
N GLU A 32 -4.60 10.24 -1.66
CA GLU A 32 -4.02 11.58 -1.49
C GLU A 32 -3.68 11.83 -0.02
N ILE A 33 -4.64 11.62 0.90
CA ILE A 33 -4.43 11.78 2.34
C ILE A 33 -3.37 10.81 2.87
N LYS A 34 -3.39 9.53 2.47
CA LYS A 34 -2.37 8.55 2.86
C LYS A 34 -0.98 9.08 2.47
N HIS A 35 -0.76 9.46 1.21
CA HIS A 35 0.58 9.84 0.77
C HIS A 35 1.04 11.21 1.24
N GLN A 36 0.15 12.21 1.27
CA GLN A 36 0.48 13.60 1.64
C GLN A 36 0.66 13.76 3.15
N GLU A 37 -0.20 13.13 3.95
CA GLU A 37 -0.25 13.35 5.41
C GLU A 37 0.42 12.25 6.23
N CYS A 38 0.58 11.03 5.66
CA CYS A 38 1.20 9.91 6.39
C CYS A 38 2.58 9.55 5.82
N PHE A 39 2.63 9.16 4.55
CA PHE A 39 3.87 8.62 3.98
C PHE A 39 4.95 9.70 3.76
N ALA A 40 4.62 10.85 3.15
CA ALA A 40 5.62 11.90 2.90
C ALA A 40 6.21 12.48 4.20
N PRO A 41 5.42 12.75 5.26
CA PRO A 41 5.96 13.21 6.54
C PRO A 41 6.86 12.16 7.19
N MET A 42 6.47 10.87 7.18
CA MET A 42 7.32 9.80 7.71
C MET A 42 8.58 9.59 6.89
N PHE A 43 8.51 9.70 5.55
CA PHE A 43 9.67 9.67 4.66
C PHE A 43 10.67 10.79 5.00
N ILE A 44 10.19 12.01 5.22
CA ILE A 44 11.03 13.15 5.61
C ILE A 44 11.62 12.94 7.00
N LYS A 45 10.79 12.52 7.96
CA LYS A 45 11.16 12.34 9.37
C LYS A 45 12.22 11.26 9.55
N HIS A 46 11.97 10.05 9.06
CA HIS A 46 12.80 8.87 9.33
C HIS A 46 14.08 8.81 8.49
N PHE A 47 14.15 9.55 7.38
CA PHE A 47 15.35 9.63 6.55
C PHE A 47 16.09 10.95 6.68
N GLU A 48 15.77 11.73 7.72
CA GLU A 48 16.47 12.98 8.10
C GLU A 48 16.54 14.03 6.96
N LEU A 49 15.45 14.16 6.19
CA LEU A 49 15.39 15.01 4.99
C LEU A 49 14.89 16.43 5.28
N GLN A 50 14.91 16.90 6.53
CA GLN A 50 14.31 18.18 6.94
C GLN A 50 14.87 19.37 6.16
N ALA A 51 16.19 19.38 5.91
CA ALA A 51 16.89 20.42 5.16
C ALA A 51 16.40 20.56 3.70
N VAL A 52 15.76 19.53 3.15
CA VAL A 52 15.22 19.48 1.79
C VAL A 52 13.76 19.01 1.77
N SER A 53 13.04 19.19 2.88
CA SER A 53 11.69 18.66 3.09
C SER A 53 10.70 19.02 2.00
N LYS A 54 10.76 20.25 1.45
CA LYS A 54 9.98 20.66 0.27
C LYS A 54 10.19 19.68 -0.90
N TYR A 55 11.45 19.46 -1.28
CA TYR A 55 11.81 18.63 -2.43
C TYR A 55 11.61 17.14 -2.17
N ALA A 56 11.83 16.70 -0.92
CA ALA A 56 11.53 15.34 -0.49
C ALA A 56 10.04 15.03 -0.64
N ARG A 57 9.16 15.95 -0.23
CA ARG A 57 7.70 15.83 -0.43
C ARG A 57 7.35 15.80 -1.91
N GLU A 58 7.85 16.75 -2.71
CA GLU A 58 7.58 16.80 -4.16
C GLU A 58 7.96 15.49 -4.86
N VAL A 59 9.15 14.94 -4.56
CA VAL A 59 9.60 13.69 -5.16
C VAL A 59 8.76 12.50 -4.69
N TRP A 60 8.42 12.43 -3.40
CA TRP A 60 7.57 11.38 -2.86
C TRP A 60 6.19 11.38 -3.52
N THR A 61 5.55 12.56 -3.59
CA THR A 61 4.25 12.78 -4.24
C THR A 61 4.33 12.40 -5.73
N PHE A 62 5.37 12.82 -6.44
CA PHE A 62 5.55 12.44 -7.85
C PHE A 62 5.64 10.92 -8.02
N VAL A 63 6.53 10.25 -7.27
CA VAL A 63 6.73 8.80 -7.39
C VAL A 63 5.43 8.05 -7.13
N ASN A 64 4.69 8.42 -6.10
CA ASN A 64 3.57 7.62 -5.61
C ASN A 64 2.21 7.97 -6.22
N LEU A 65 2.00 9.22 -6.65
CA LEU A 65 0.70 9.68 -7.16
C LEU A 65 0.72 10.08 -8.64
N HIS A 66 1.82 10.61 -9.17
CA HIS A 66 1.81 11.27 -10.49
C HIS A 66 2.78 10.69 -11.53
N SER A 67 3.55 9.66 -11.18
CA SER A 67 4.48 8.99 -12.08
C SER A 67 3.90 7.74 -12.72
N LYS A 68 4.59 7.20 -13.73
CA LYS A 68 4.28 5.86 -14.29
C LYS A 68 4.48 4.71 -13.31
N THR A 69 5.12 4.98 -12.17
CA THR A 69 5.33 3.99 -11.09
C THR A 69 4.46 4.25 -9.88
N ARG A 70 3.42 5.07 -10.03
CA ARG A 70 2.37 5.25 -9.01
C ARG A 70 1.83 3.90 -8.54
N GLY A 71 1.54 3.79 -7.26
CA GLY A 71 1.05 2.54 -6.65
C GLY A 71 2.09 1.41 -6.57
N CYS A 72 3.38 1.67 -6.82
CA CYS A 72 4.41 0.66 -6.56
C CYS A 72 4.55 0.37 -5.06
N ASN A 73 5.13 -0.78 -4.73
CA ASN A 73 5.36 -1.15 -3.33
C ASN A 73 6.19 -0.07 -2.60
N ARG A 74 5.81 0.23 -1.35
CA ARG A 74 6.39 1.30 -0.53
C ARG A 74 7.93 1.25 -0.43
N PHE A 75 8.54 0.07 -0.43
CA PHE A 75 10.00 -0.08 -0.37
C PHE A 75 10.67 0.28 -1.69
N HIS A 76 10.06 -0.06 -2.83
CA HIS A 76 10.50 0.44 -4.13
C HIS A 76 10.31 1.95 -4.24
N ALA A 77 9.23 2.49 -3.67
CA ALA A 77 8.96 3.93 -3.65
C ALA A 77 10.04 4.69 -2.86
N VAL A 78 10.51 4.16 -1.72
CA VAL A 78 11.64 4.73 -0.96
C VAL A 78 12.89 4.82 -1.81
N LEU A 79 13.32 3.71 -2.44
CA LEU A 79 14.53 3.69 -3.25
C LEU A 79 14.46 4.68 -4.42
N ARG A 80 13.35 4.68 -5.16
CA ARG A 80 13.12 5.61 -6.28
C ARG A 80 13.10 7.07 -5.82
N SER A 81 12.45 7.34 -4.69
CA SER A 81 12.34 8.71 -4.16
C SER A 81 13.69 9.25 -3.71
N LEU A 82 14.50 8.43 -3.02
CA LEU A 82 15.85 8.85 -2.60
C LEU A 82 16.78 9.07 -3.81
N ASP A 83 16.69 8.23 -4.84
CA ASP A 83 17.47 8.40 -6.07
C ASP A 83 17.09 9.68 -6.82
N LEU A 84 15.80 9.93 -7.04
CA LEU A 84 15.33 11.15 -7.68
C LEU A 84 15.69 12.39 -6.85
N LEU A 85 15.56 12.34 -5.52
CA LEU A 85 15.88 13.45 -4.63
C LEU A 85 17.36 13.83 -4.71
N ARG A 86 18.27 12.84 -4.71
CA ARG A 86 19.71 13.06 -4.80
C ARG A 86 20.14 13.75 -6.10
N ASN A 87 19.39 13.53 -7.18
CA ASN A 87 19.67 14.11 -8.50
C ASN A 87 19.10 15.53 -8.67
N ARG A 88 18.38 16.08 -7.69
CA ARG A 88 17.84 17.45 -7.76
C ARG A 88 18.92 18.50 -7.52
N LYS A 89 18.97 19.51 -8.41
CA LYS A 89 19.94 20.62 -8.32
C LYS A 89 19.82 21.38 -7.01
N GLU A 90 18.60 21.56 -6.52
CA GLU A 90 18.32 22.31 -5.28
C GLU A 90 18.78 21.55 -4.03
N VAL A 91 18.78 20.21 -4.08
CA VAL A 91 19.30 19.33 -3.02
C VAL A 91 20.82 19.38 -3.01
N GLN A 92 21.45 19.25 -4.19
CA GLN A 92 22.90 19.34 -4.36
C GLN A 92 23.45 20.71 -3.95
N ALA A 93 22.78 21.80 -4.34
CA ALA A 93 23.18 23.16 -3.99
C ALA A 93 23.11 23.45 -2.48
N ARG A 94 22.27 22.72 -1.74
CA ARG A 94 22.19 22.79 -0.28
C ARG A 94 23.22 21.92 0.43
N GLY A 95 23.98 21.10 -0.29
CA GLY A 95 24.89 20.11 0.30
C GLY A 95 24.17 19.09 1.20
N ALA A 96 22.87 18.86 0.97
CA ALA A 96 22.07 17.99 1.81
C ALA A 96 22.45 16.52 1.60
N ASN A 97 22.67 15.80 2.69
CA ASN A 97 22.91 14.36 2.64
C ASN A 97 21.60 13.61 2.36
N VAL A 98 21.57 12.78 1.32
CA VAL A 98 20.44 11.89 1.01
C VAL A 98 20.86 10.46 1.27
N PRO A 99 20.32 9.78 2.31
CA PRO A 99 20.79 8.47 2.72
C PRO A 99 20.63 7.41 1.63
N SER A 100 21.46 6.36 1.71
CA SER A 100 21.36 5.18 0.87
C SER A 100 21.07 3.96 1.72
N PHE A 101 20.38 2.97 1.15
CA PHE A 101 19.96 1.77 1.86
C PHE A 101 20.34 0.52 1.06
N PRO A 102 21.63 0.16 1.00
CA PRO A 102 22.09 -0.98 0.21
C PRO A 102 21.47 -2.33 0.66
N PHE A 103 21.13 -2.46 1.94
CA PHE A 103 20.42 -3.64 2.46
C PHE A 103 18.98 -3.70 1.96
N LEU A 104 18.29 -2.56 1.88
CA LEU A 104 16.97 -2.45 1.25
C LEU A 104 17.04 -2.83 -0.23
N GLU A 105 18.00 -2.29 -0.97
CA GLU A 105 18.20 -2.61 -2.39
C GLU A 105 18.43 -4.10 -2.64
N LYS A 106 19.22 -4.77 -1.80
CA LYS A 106 19.44 -6.22 -1.89
C LYS A 106 18.19 -7.01 -1.55
N TRP A 107 17.48 -6.62 -0.49
CA TRP A 107 16.29 -7.31 -0.02
C TRP A 107 15.15 -7.25 -1.05
N VAL A 108 14.84 -6.06 -1.60
CA VAL A 108 13.74 -5.91 -2.57
C VAL A 108 13.98 -6.63 -3.90
N LYS A 109 15.21 -7.04 -4.20
CA LYS A 109 15.54 -7.82 -5.39
C LYS A 109 15.28 -9.31 -5.22
N ARG A 110 15.33 -9.82 -3.98
CA ARG A 110 15.17 -11.26 -3.69
C ARG A 110 13.82 -11.62 -3.08
N GLU A 111 13.21 -10.72 -2.31
CA GLU A 111 11.95 -10.97 -1.63
C GLU A 111 10.78 -10.88 -2.61
N THR A 112 9.87 -11.86 -2.52
CA THR A 112 8.70 -11.99 -3.40
C THR A 112 7.41 -11.47 -2.74
N LYS A 113 7.40 -11.34 -1.41
CA LYS A 113 6.27 -10.88 -0.58
C LYS A 113 6.67 -9.65 0.24
N LEU A 114 6.91 -8.54 -0.43
CA LEU A 114 7.34 -7.30 0.20
C LEU A 114 6.24 -6.71 1.11
N GLY A 115 6.45 -6.75 2.43
CA GLY A 115 5.55 -6.17 3.44
C GLY A 115 6.20 -6.11 4.83
N ASN A 116 5.51 -5.55 5.83
CA ASN A 116 6.05 -5.47 7.20
C ASN A 116 6.39 -6.85 7.78
N ALA A 117 5.59 -7.89 7.54
CA ALA A 117 5.86 -9.23 8.08
C ALA A 117 7.19 -9.84 7.60
N THR A 118 7.51 -9.70 6.31
CA THR A 118 8.79 -10.20 5.76
C THR A 118 9.96 -9.30 6.14
N LEU A 119 9.73 -7.98 6.28
CA LEU A 119 10.71 -7.04 6.82
C LEU A 119 11.06 -7.36 8.29
N ASP A 120 10.06 -7.68 9.11
CA ASP A 120 10.23 -8.05 10.51
C ASP A 120 11.04 -9.34 10.64
N ALA A 121 10.73 -10.35 9.82
CA ALA A 121 11.48 -11.60 9.78
C ALA A 121 12.95 -11.38 9.37
N GLU A 122 13.21 -10.51 8.40
CA GLU A 122 14.57 -10.17 7.97
C GLU A 122 15.38 -9.43 9.04
N VAL A 123 14.76 -8.48 9.73
CA VAL A 123 15.40 -7.79 10.87
C VAL A 123 15.66 -8.76 12.01
N ALA A 124 14.69 -9.60 12.38
CA ALA A 124 14.85 -10.63 13.40
C ALA A 124 15.91 -11.68 13.02
N GLY A 125 16.10 -11.93 11.72
CA GLY A 125 17.16 -12.78 11.18
C GLY A 125 18.56 -12.16 11.18
N GLY A 126 18.74 -10.95 11.74
CA GLY A 126 20.03 -10.28 11.91
C GLY A 126 20.39 -9.27 10.83
N ASN A 127 19.46 -8.92 9.94
CA ASN A 127 19.69 -7.88 8.93
C ASN A 127 19.50 -6.47 9.52
N GLU A 128 20.44 -6.04 10.37
CA GLU A 128 20.37 -4.76 11.09
C GLU A 128 20.26 -3.54 10.16
N GLY A 129 20.78 -3.64 8.93
CA GLY A 129 20.67 -2.59 7.91
C GLY A 129 19.25 -2.28 7.46
N LEU A 130 18.26 -3.12 7.80
CA LEU A 130 16.84 -2.89 7.55
C LEU A 130 16.10 -2.27 8.74
N VAL A 131 16.72 -2.14 9.92
CA VAL A 131 16.08 -1.55 11.12
C VAL A 131 15.51 -0.15 10.86
N PRO A 132 16.24 0.79 10.20
CA PRO A 132 15.66 2.10 9.89
C PRO A 132 14.45 2.03 8.95
N ILE A 133 14.45 1.07 8.03
CA ILE A 133 13.33 0.85 7.09
C ILE A 133 12.11 0.29 7.83
N LYS A 134 12.32 -0.63 8.78
CA LYS A 134 11.27 -1.15 9.65
C LYS A 134 10.64 -0.03 10.46
N ALA A 135 11.46 0.78 11.13
CA ALA A 135 10.99 1.92 11.91
C ALA A 135 10.15 2.90 11.07
N TRP A 136 10.58 3.20 9.85
CA TRP A 136 9.79 4.02 8.91
C TRP A 136 8.47 3.34 8.51
N SER A 137 8.51 2.06 8.14
CA SER A 137 7.33 1.33 7.66
C SER A 137 6.27 1.14 8.75
N ASP A 138 6.69 0.94 9.99
CA ASP A 138 5.80 0.84 11.14
C ASP A 138 5.19 2.20 11.46
N ALA A 139 6.00 3.27 11.50
CA ALA A 139 5.50 4.62 11.75
C ALA A 139 4.50 5.10 10.68
N VAL A 140 4.67 4.68 9.42
CA VAL A 140 3.68 4.91 8.37
C VAL A 140 2.36 4.23 8.70
N ASN A 141 2.38 2.96 9.12
CA ASN A 141 1.16 2.23 9.46
C ASN A 141 0.45 2.89 10.65
N ASP A 142 1.19 3.26 11.69
CA ASP A 142 0.66 3.95 12.87
C ASP A 142 0.01 5.29 12.48
N THR A 143 0.67 6.07 11.62
CA THR A 143 0.16 7.38 11.17
C THR A 143 -1.07 7.22 10.27
N VAL A 144 -1.10 6.21 9.39
CA VAL A 144 -2.29 5.92 8.57
C VAL A 144 -3.47 5.55 9.46
N LYS A 145 -3.25 4.74 10.50
CA LYS A 145 -4.30 4.36 11.46
C LYS A 145 -4.85 5.56 12.24
N ASP A 146 -3.97 6.51 12.60
CA ASP A 146 -4.33 7.70 13.35
C ASP A 146 -5.08 8.73 12.49
N ILE A 147 -4.57 9.02 11.28
CA ILE A 147 -5.02 10.14 10.44
C ILE A 147 -6.14 9.74 9.47
N VAL A 148 -6.11 8.53 8.92
CA VAL A 148 -7.00 8.16 7.79
C VAL A 148 -8.24 7.44 8.29
N HIS A 149 -9.28 8.22 8.54
CA HIS A 149 -10.62 7.77 8.92
C HIS A 149 -11.68 8.73 8.34
N GLY A 150 -12.91 8.25 8.14
CA GLY A 150 -14.01 9.08 7.66
C GLY A 150 -13.88 9.56 6.20
N VAL A 151 -13.08 8.84 5.40
CA VAL A 151 -12.98 9.09 3.94
C VAL A 151 -14.16 8.41 3.25
N PRO A 152 -15.09 9.15 2.61
CA PRO A 152 -16.22 8.55 1.93
C PRO A 152 -15.79 7.84 0.64
N PRO A 153 -16.58 6.89 0.12
CA PRO A 153 -16.38 6.36 -1.21
C PRO A 153 -16.49 7.46 -2.28
N PHE A 154 -15.89 7.22 -3.44
CA PHE A 154 -16.11 8.07 -4.60
C PHE A 154 -17.61 8.14 -4.96
N PRO A 155 -18.08 9.28 -5.51
CA PRO A 155 -19.43 9.37 -6.04
C PRO A 155 -19.72 8.21 -7.00
N LEU A 156 -20.92 7.64 -6.90
CA LEU A 156 -21.39 6.49 -7.68
C LEU A 156 -20.74 5.14 -7.35
N ALA A 157 -19.75 5.08 -6.45
CA ALA A 157 -19.13 3.80 -6.08
C ALA A 157 -20.14 2.86 -5.38
N PRO A 158 -20.92 3.27 -4.36
CA PRO A 158 -21.91 2.40 -3.73
C PRO A 158 -22.98 1.90 -4.71
N GLU A 159 -23.50 2.76 -5.58
CA GLU A 159 -24.51 2.39 -6.58
C GLU A 159 -23.94 1.43 -7.64
N THR A 160 -22.67 1.60 -7.99
CA THR A 160 -21.96 0.69 -8.90
C THR A 160 -21.76 -0.67 -8.26
N LEU A 161 -21.30 -0.71 -7.01
CA LEU A 161 -21.12 -1.94 -6.23
C LEU A 161 -22.45 -2.72 -6.11
N ALA A 162 -23.55 -2.02 -5.78
CA ALA A 162 -24.87 -2.62 -5.71
C ALA A 162 -25.30 -3.27 -7.04
N LYS A 163 -25.01 -2.61 -8.18
CA LYS A 163 -25.30 -3.18 -9.51
C LYS A 163 -24.41 -4.37 -9.83
N CYS A 164 -23.11 -4.29 -9.53
CA CYS A 164 -22.14 -5.36 -9.75
C CYS A 164 -22.56 -6.64 -9.03
N GLN A 165 -22.93 -6.55 -7.75
CA GLN A 165 -23.33 -7.71 -6.94
C GLN A 165 -24.53 -8.49 -7.51
N THR A 166 -25.42 -7.83 -8.26
CA THR A 166 -26.55 -8.53 -8.90
C THR A 166 -26.09 -9.47 -10.03
N GLN A 167 -24.99 -9.14 -10.71
CA GLN A 167 -24.52 -9.81 -11.92
C GLN A 167 -23.24 -10.64 -11.73
N ALA A 168 -22.42 -10.32 -10.73
CA ALA A 168 -21.11 -10.91 -10.51
C ALA A 168 -20.84 -11.17 -9.04
N ASN A 169 -20.00 -12.16 -8.77
CA ASN A 169 -19.31 -12.23 -7.48
C ASN A 169 -18.26 -11.11 -7.41
N CYS A 170 -18.22 -10.41 -6.29
CA CYS A 170 -17.41 -9.22 -6.09
C CYS A 170 -16.54 -9.38 -4.85
N ILE A 171 -15.21 -9.34 -5.03
CA ILE A 171 -14.28 -9.34 -3.90
C ILE A 171 -13.39 -8.11 -3.92
N VAL A 172 -12.93 -7.64 -2.77
CA VAL A 172 -11.86 -6.63 -2.71
C VAL A 172 -10.53 -7.32 -2.95
N ILE A 173 -9.71 -6.74 -3.83
CA ILE A 173 -8.32 -7.13 -4.07
C ILE A 173 -7.41 -5.93 -3.84
N SER A 174 -6.63 -5.95 -2.75
CA SER A 174 -5.81 -4.80 -2.37
C SER A 174 -4.43 -5.20 -1.85
N GLN A 175 -3.48 -4.27 -1.92
CA GLN A 175 -2.18 -4.38 -1.26
C GLN A 175 -2.15 -3.66 0.10
N THR A 176 -3.29 -3.15 0.56
CA THR A 176 -3.47 -2.56 1.88
C THR A 176 -3.70 -3.66 2.92
N PRO A 177 -3.24 -3.53 4.17
CA PRO A 177 -3.51 -4.51 5.22
C PRO A 177 -5.01 -4.78 5.38
N VAL A 178 -5.38 -6.05 5.62
CA VAL A 178 -6.80 -6.47 5.76
C VAL A 178 -7.53 -5.64 6.82
N GLU A 179 -6.93 -5.40 7.99
CA GLU A 179 -7.56 -4.63 9.08
C GLU A 179 -7.97 -3.21 8.64
N ALA A 180 -7.13 -2.54 7.86
CA ALA A 180 -7.43 -1.19 7.39
C ALA A 180 -8.57 -1.21 6.36
N LEU A 181 -8.61 -2.21 5.48
CA LEU A 181 -9.69 -2.38 4.50
C LEU A 181 -11.02 -2.69 5.18
N GLU A 182 -11.04 -3.63 6.13
CA GLU A 182 -12.26 -3.97 6.87
C GLU A 182 -12.81 -2.76 7.62
N ARG A 183 -11.93 -1.98 8.27
CA ARG A 183 -12.32 -0.73 8.93
C ARG A 183 -12.90 0.28 7.95
N GLU A 184 -12.18 0.60 6.86
CA GLU A 184 -12.61 1.59 5.86
C GLU A 184 -13.95 1.21 5.19
N TRP A 185 -14.16 -0.08 4.88
CA TRP A 185 -15.40 -0.58 4.27
C TRP A 185 -16.56 -0.64 5.27
N ALA A 186 -16.29 -0.94 6.54
CA ALA A 186 -17.30 -0.95 7.59
C ALA A 186 -17.72 0.47 7.99
N GLU A 187 -16.78 1.42 8.09
CA GLU A 187 -17.06 2.84 8.39
C GLU A 187 -18.04 3.49 7.39
N ASN A 188 -18.13 2.94 6.18
CA ASN A 188 -18.95 3.46 5.09
C ASN A 188 -20.15 2.56 4.73
N ASP A 189 -20.42 1.52 5.53
CA ASP A 189 -21.55 0.59 5.34
C ASP A 189 -21.60 -0.09 3.95
N ILE A 190 -20.44 -0.33 3.33
CA ILE A 190 -20.35 -0.93 1.98
C ILE A 190 -19.79 -2.36 1.96
N GLN A 191 -19.35 -2.89 3.10
CA GLN A 191 -18.81 -4.26 3.22
C GLN A 191 -19.76 -5.35 2.71
N SER A 192 -21.08 -5.14 2.80
CA SER A 192 -22.08 -6.12 2.35
C SER A 192 -22.16 -6.28 0.83
N PHE A 193 -21.51 -5.42 0.05
CA PHE A 193 -21.47 -5.54 -1.42
C PHE A 193 -20.44 -6.52 -1.95
N VAL A 194 -19.57 -7.05 -1.09
CA VAL A 194 -18.47 -7.94 -1.47
C VAL A 194 -18.50 -9.22 -0.63
N GLU A 195 -18.06 -10.36 -1.21
CA GLU A 195 -18.01 -11.61 -0.46
C GLU A 195 -16.75 -11.76 0.39
N ILE A 196 -15.63 -11.17 -0.05
CA ILE A 196 -14.33 -11.29 0.61
C ILE A 196 -13.59 -9.95 0.51
N ILE A 197 -12.95 -9.54 1.62
CA ILE A 197 -11.99 -8.43 1.64
C ILE A 197 -10.57 -8.99 1.65
N ALA A 198 -9.89 -9.03 0.50
CA ALA A 198 -8.52 -9.54 0.41
C ALA A 198 -7.46 -8.45 0.39
N GLY A 199 -6.71 -8.37 1.49
CA GLY A 199 -5.58 -7.45 1.69
C GLY A 199 -4.21 -8.10 1.55
N GLN A 200 -3.17 -7.34 1.89
CA GLN A 200 -1.75 -7.69 1.68
C GLN A 200 -1.36 -9.06 2.23
N GLU A 201 -1.93 -9.45 3.36
CA GLU A 201 -1.66 -10.71 4.06
C GLU A 201 -2.08 -11.95 3.24
N MET A 202 -3.04 -11.78 2.32
CA MET A 202 -3.60 -12.84 1.48
C MET A 202 -2.86 -13.00 0.14
N GLY A 203 -1.84 -12.17 -0.12
CA GLY A 203 -0.97 -12.28 -1.30
C GLY A 203 -0.92 -11.03 -2.15
N THR A 204 -0.68 -11.22 -3.45
CA THR A 204 -0.74 -10.12 -4.43
C THR A 204 -2.12 -10.08 -5.06
N LYS A 205 -2.54 -8.91 -5.59
CA LYS A 205 -3.78 -8.80 -6.40
C LYS A 205 -3.92 -9.90 -7.45
N SER A 206 -2.84 -10.21 -8.18
CA SER A 206 -2.84 -11.30 -9.17
C SER A 206 -3.11 -12.67 -8.54
N LYS A 207 -2.55 -12.95 -7.35
CA LYS A 207 -2.84 -14.18 -6.61
C LYS A 207 -4.27 -14.20 -6.07
N HIS A 208 -4.81 -13.06 -5.63
CA HIS A 208 -6.21 -13.00 -5.18
C HIS A 208 -7.16 -13.40 -6.31
N LEU A 209 -6.93 -12.86 -7.51
CA LEU A 209 -7.64 -13.26 -8.72
C LEU A 209 -7.41 -14.74 -9.06
N GLU A 210 -6.17 -15.21 -9.04
CA GLU A 210 -5.84 -16.61 -9.33
C GLU A 210 -6.51 -17.59 -8.36
N PHE A 211 -6.68 -17.21 -7.10
CA PHE A 211 -7.30 -18.06 -6.09
C PHE A 211 -8.82 -18.06 -6.20
N ALA A 212 -9.44 -16.88 -6.33
CA ALA A 212 -10.89 -16.74 -6.24
C ALA A 212 -11.63 -16.81 -7.59
N ALA A 213 -10.97 -16.55 -8.72
CA ALA A 213 -11.62 -16.57 -10.05
C ALA A 213 -11.57 -17.96 -10.73
N LYS A 214 -11.42 -19.04 -9.96
CA LYS A 214 -11.41 -20.41 -10.47
C LYS A 214 -12.82 -21.01 -10.37
N GLY A 215 -13.45 -21.27 -11.51
CA GLY A 215 -14.75 -21.91 -11.65
C GLY A 215 -15.24 -21.90 -13.09
#